data_AF-A0A5C0ATK9-F1
#
_entry.id   AF-A0A5C0ATK9-F1
#
_cell.length_a   1.000
_cell.length_b   1.000
_cell.length_c   1.000
_cell.angle_alpha   90.00
_cell.angle_beta   90.00
_cell.angle_gamma   90.00
#
_symmetry.space_group_name_H-M   'P 1'
#
loop_
_entity.id
_entity.type
_entity.pdbx_description
1 polymer ?
#
loop_
_entity_poly.entity_id
_entity_poly.type
_entity_poly.pdbx_seq_one_letter_code
_entity_poly.pdbx_strand_id
1 'polypeptide(L)'
;MTVSARSAFSKLRMGLAIAMLPGLALAQTAPSSVNAPLAGTGNAVVSEAPVTNGIPGNSTVAELQQLIQDRSLNEMRTSYNGRYGASLLFKRDTLTYYVALFQQRNFWRVVKTDSESHAEQVYDSFVAQTRDLASVDLRRIRLDAERVRTERLIATNESRLGALQNDVLVRQQQEERVAAAQQQARQEAASLASEQQAARAQLINLERRIQTLEAENSGGIPPARSEGRGQSGRAQSGAAQSQPVSPARRASSSSASDVSQK
;
A
#
# COMPACT_ATOMS: atom_id res chain seq x y z
N MET A 1 -17.22 -12.59 29.32
CA MET A 1 -17.02 -13.75 28.43
C MET A 1 -15.96 -13.40 27.41
N THR A 2 -14.80 -14.02 27.57
CA THR A 2 -13.59 -13.90 26.76
C THR A 2 -13.61 -14.96 25.66
N VAL A 3 -13.29 -14.62 24.41
CA VAL A 3 -12.70 -15.58 23.47
C VAL A 3 -11.56 -14.89 22.73
N SER A 4 -10.36 -15.35 23.07
CA SER A 4 -9.10 -15.05 22.43
C SER A 4 -8.79 -16.21 21.50
N ALA A 5 -8.47 -15.96 20.23
CA ALA A 5 -7.89 -16.98 19.35
C ALA A 5 -6.59 -16.43 18.78
N ARG A 6 -5.51 -16.76 19.48
CA ARG A 6 -4.14 -16.69 19.00
C ARG A 6 -3.92 -17.85 18.03
N SER A 7 -3.48 -17.59 16.82
CA SER A 7 -2.75 -18.57 16.02
C SER A 7 -1.40 -17.99 15.65
N ALA A 8 -0.38 -18.49 16.36
CA ALA A 8 1.02 -18.31 16.07
C ALA A 8 1.42 -19.34 15.01
N PHE A 9 1.96 -18.89 13.88
CA PHE A 9 2.85 -19.71 13.06
C PHE A 9 4.21 -19.03 13.00
N SER A 10 5.10 -19.58 13.83
CA SER A 10 6.54 -19.43 13.78
C SER A 10 7.13 -20.51 12.87
N LYS A 11 8.39 -20.31 12.46
CA LYS A 11 9.28 -21.12 11.59
C LYS A 11 9.19 -20.65 10.12
N LEU A 12 10.27 -20.32 9.41
CA LEU A 12 11.68 -20.63 9.60
C LEU A 12 12.50 -19.61 8.78
N ARG A 13 13.55 -19.03 9.37
CA ARG A 13 14.57 -18.20 8.69
C ARG A 13 15.76 -19.09 8.39
N MET A 14 16.07 -19.33 7.12
CA MET A 14 17.30 -19.95 6.61
C MET A 14 17.21 -19.87 5.07
N GLY A 15 18.17 -19.40 4.28
CA GLY A 15 19.46 -18.78 4.49
C GLY A 15 19.84 -18.09 3.16
N LEU A 16 20.86 -17.24 3.25
CA LEU A 16 21.48 -16.50 2.16
C LEU A 16 22.11 -17.46 1.12
N ALA A 17 21.82 -17.29 -0.17
CA ALA A 17 22.63 -17.88 -1.23
C ALA A 17 22.70 -16.94 -2.44
N ILE A 18 23.94 -16.73 -2.86
CA ILE A 18 24.47 -15.72 -3.75
C ILE A 18 24.06 -16.00 -5.20
N ALA A 19 23.75 -14.91 -5.91
CA ALA A 19 23.55 -14.88 -7.34
C ALA A 19 24.83 -15.29 -8.10
N MET A 20 24.71 -16.28 -8.98
CA MET A 20 25.69 -16.51 -10.05
C MET A 20 24.94 -17.01 -11.29
N LEU A 21 24.79 -16.12 -12.27
CA LEU A 21 24.32 -16.43 -13.62
C LEU A 21 25.44 -17.15 -14.39
N PRO A 22 25.11 -18.22 -15.13
CA PRO A 22 25.61 -18.29 -16.49
C PRO A 22 24.58 -18.81 -17.50
N GLY A 23 24.70 -18.29 -18.73
CA GLY A 23 24.59 -19.11 -19.93
C GLY A 23 23.19 -19.35 -20.50
N LEU A 24 22.78 -18.45 -21.39
CA LEU A 24 21.79 -18.74 -22.44
C LEU A 24 22.32 -19.86 -23.35
N ALA A 25 21.65 -21.00 -23.39
CA ALA A 25 21.82 -22.00 -24.46
C ALA A 25 20.43 -22.30 -25.04
N LEU A 26 20.22 -21.88 -26.29
CA LEU A 26 19.05 -22.24 -27.09
C LEU A 26 19.15 -23.71 -27.48
N ALA A 27 18.27 -24.57 -26.94
CA ALA A 27 18.02 -25.89 -27.50
C ALA A 27 16.59 -25.91 -28.06
N GLN A 28 16.52 -25.82 -29.39
CA GLN A 28 15.31 -25.89 -30.19
C GLN A 28 14.77 -27.34 -30.15
N THR A 29 13.56 -27.53 -29.64
CA THR A 29 12.84 -28.81 -29.76
C THR A 29 11.93 -28.76 -30.98
N ALA A 30 12.32 -29.46 -32.04
CA ALA A 30 11.47 -29.72 -33.20
C ALA A 30 10.36 -30.73 -32.86
N PRO A 31 9.13 -30.57 -33.37
CA PRO A 31 8.09 -31.59 -33.23
C PRO A 31 8.29 -32.72 -34.25
N SER A 32 8.38 -33.95 -33.76
CA SER A 32 8.38 -35.17 -34.57
C SER A 32 6.97 -35.49 -35.08
N SER A 33 6.79 -35.42 -36.39
CA SER A 33 5.61 -35.89 -37.11
C SER A 33 5.68 -37.41 -37.30
N VAL A 34 4.74 -38.17 -36.72
CA VAL A 34 4.51 -39.58 -37.07
C VAL A 34 3.43 -39.64 -38.16
N ASN A 35 3.87 -39.79 -39.40
CA ASN A 35 3.02 -40.18 -40.54
C ASN A 35 2.97 -41.71 -40.61
N ALA A 36 1.77 -42.28 -40.48
CA ALA A 36 1.50 -43.67 -40.83
C ALA A 36 0.69 -43.72 -42.15
N PRO A 37 1.04 -44.57 -43.13
CA PRO A 37 0.27 -44.70 -44.36
C PRO A 37 -0.73 -45.84 -44.24
N LEU A 38 -2.01 -45.56 -44.54
CA LEU A 38 -2.95 -46.58 -45.02
C LEU A 38 -3.60 -46.07 -46.31
N ALA A 39 -3.21 -46.67 -47.43
CA ALA A 39 -3.89 -46.54 -48.71
C ALA A 39 -4.61 -47.85 -49.01
N GLY A 40 -5.87 -47.78 -49.46
CA GLY A 40 -6.57 -48.96 -49.96
C GLY A 40 -8.09 -48.86 -50.07
N THR A 41 -8.57 -48.12 -51.08
CA THR A 41 -9.70 -48.46 -51.95
C THR A 41 -11.13 -48.52 -51.40
N GLY A 42 -11.99 -47.65 -51.92
CA GLY A 42 -13.45 -47.81 -51.85
C GLY A 42 -14.21 -46.57 -52.33
N ASN A 43 -14.20 -46.33 -53.63
CA ASN A 43 -14.99 -45.29 -54.28
C ASN A 43 -16.49 -45.67 -54.16
N ALA A 44 -17.24 -44.97 -53.31
CA ALA A 44 -18.70 -45.06 -53.25
C ALA A 44 -19.27 -43.66 -53.47
N VAL A 45 -19.75 -43.45 -54.70
CA VAL A 45 -20.48 -42.27 -55.15
C VAL A 45 -21.79 -42.23 -54.36
N VAL A 46 -21.87 -41.35 -53.36
CA VAL A 46 -23.16 -40.99 -52.74
C VAL A 46 -23.69 -39.82 -53.55
N SER A 47 -24.74 -40.08 -54.33
CA SER A 47 -25.55 -39.04 -54.96
C SER A 47 -26.19 -38.19 -53.88
N GLU A 48 -25.55 -37.07 -53.52
CA GLU A 48 -26.14 -36.06 -52.65
C GLU A 48 -27.08 -35.21 -53.51
N ALA A 49 -28.39 -35.44 -53.34
CA ALA A 49 -29.42 -34.52 -53.79
C ALA A 49 -29.12 -33.10 -53.25
N PRO A 50 -29.46 -32.03 -53.98
CA PRO A 50 -29.08 -30.68 -53.57
C PRO A 50 -29.87 -30.30 -52.30
N VAL A 51 -29.24 -30.41 -51.13
CA VAL A 51 -29.64 -29.63 -49.98
C VAL A 51 -29.35 -28.17 -50.33
N THR A 52 -30.41 -27.42 -50.65
CA THR A 52 -30.37 -25.96 -50.65
C THR A 52 -30.18 -25.52 -49.19
N ASN A 53 -28.93 -25.57 -48.73
CA ASN A 53 -28.48 -24.80 -47.58
C ASN A 53 -27.68 -23.62 -48.14
N GLY A 54 -28.38 -22.73 -48.86
CA GLY A 54 -27.84 -21.40 -49.16
C GLY A 54 -27.54 -20.70 -47.84
N ILE A 55 -26.32 -20.19 -47.68
CA ILE A 55 -25.85 -19.50 -46.48
C ILE A 55 -26.85 -18.35 -46.17
N PRO A 56 -27.73 -18.46 -45.15
CA PRO A 56 -28.83 -17.50 -44.94
C PRO A 56 -28.40 -16.24 -44.21
N GLY A 57 -27.10 -16.08 -43.92
CA GLY A 57 -26.61 -15.18 -42.88
C GLY A 57 -26.96 -13.71 -43.11
N ASN A 58 -26.80 -13.22 -44.33
CA ASN A 58 -26.99 -11.79 -44.62
C ASN A 58 -28.45 -11.40 -44.85
N SER A 59 -29.23 -12.24 -45.55
CA SER A 59 -30.64 -11.95 -45.84
C SER A 59 -31.53 -12.07 -44.59
N THR A 60 -31.27 -13.05 -43.73
CA THR A 60 -32.03 -13.25 -42.50
C THR A 60 -31.76 -12.14 -41.47
N VAL A 61 -30.54 -11.59 -41.46
CA VAL A 61 -30.20 -10.41 -40.64
C VAL A 61 -30.99 -9.18 -41.10
N ALA A 62 -31.05 -8.93 -42.41
CA ALA A 62 -31.80 -7.80 -42.97
C ALA A 62 -33.31 -7.94 -42.70
N GLU A 63 -33.87 -9.14 -42.91
CA GLU A 63 -35.27 -9.44 -42.56
C GLU A 63 -35.52 -9.17 -41.07
N LEU A 64 -34.66 -9.68 -40.18
CA LEU A 64 -34.80 -9.45 -38.74
C LEU A 64 -34.77 -7.95 -38.40
N GLN A 65 -33.85 -7.18 -38.99
CA GLN A 65 -33.76 -5.74 -38.76
C GLN A 65 -35.03 -5.01 -39.16
N GLN A 66 -35.63 -5.37 -40.30
CA GLN A 66 -36.89 -4.79 -40.74
C GLN A 66 -38.03 -5.17 -39.77
N LEU A 67 -38.15 -6.44 -39.39
CA LEU A 67 -39.18 -6.90 -38.45
C LEU A 67 -39.06 -6.23 -37.06
N ILE A 68 -37.84 -5.90 -36.61
CA ILE A 68 -37.60 -5.11 -35.39
C ILE A 68 -38.07 -3.66 -35.57
N GLN A 69 -37.78 -3.03 -36.72
CA GLN A 69 -38.23 -1.66 -37.03
C GLN A 69 -39.76 -1.57 -37.09
N ASP A 70 -40.39 -2.56 -37.73
CA ASP A 70 -41.84 -2.70 -37.84
C ASP A 70 -42.50 -3.11 -36.52
N ARG A 71 -41.70 -3.39 -35.47
CA ARG A 71 -42.15 -3.90 -34.16
C ARG A 71 -43.05 -5.13 -34.25
N SER A 72 -42.80 -5.98 -35.24
CA SER A 72 -43.59 -7.18 -35.54
C SER A 72 -43.10 -8.44 -34.82
N LEU A 73 -42.20 -8.29 -33.84
CA LEU A 73 -41.60 -9.38 -33.08
C LEU A 73 -41.85 -9.20 -31.59
N ASN A 74 -42.14 -10.31 -30.93
CA ASN A 74 -42.17 -10.38 -29.48
C ASN A 74 -40.83 -10.91 -28.99
N GLU A 75 -40.18 -10.19 -28.08
CA GLU A 75 -39.00 -10.69 -27.40
C GLU A 75 -39.40 -11.70 -26.33
N MET A 76 -38.93 -12.94 -26.46
CA MET A 76 -39.17 -13.97 -25.46
C MET A 76 -38.07 -13.95 -24.40
N ARG A 77 -36.80 -13.96 -24.84
CA ARG A 77 -35.63 -14.01 -23.96
C ARG A 77 -34.48 -13.26 -24.61
N THR A 78 -33.71 -12.51 -23.81
CA THR A 78 -32.43 -11.95 -24.22
C THR A 78 -31.41 -12.11 -23.10
N SER A 79 -30.19 -12.52 -23.46
CA SER A 79 -29.05 -12.60 -22.55
C SER A 79 -27.91 -11.71 -23.05
N TYR A 80 -27.20 -11.07 -22.10
CA TYR A 80 -26.03 -10.25 -22.38
C TYR A 80 -24.81 -10.77 -21.63
N ASN A 81 -23.68 -10.84 -22.32
CA ASN A 81 -22.36 -11.10 -21.78
C ASN A 81 -21.41 -10.00 -22.29
N GLY A 82 -21.16 -8.99 -21.46
CA GLY A 82 -20.42 -7.80 -21.87
C GLY A 82 -21.08 -7.11 -23.07
N ARG A 83 -20.35 -7.02 -24.19
CA ARG A 83 -20.82 -6.39 -25.43
C ARG A 83 -21.58 -7.35 -26.36
N TYR A 84 -21.56 -8.65 -26.07
CA TYR A 84 -22.21 -9.69 -26.86
C TYR A 84 -23.53 -10.10 -26.23
N GLY A 85 -24.46 -10.58 -27.05
CA GLY A 85 -25.72 -11.10 -26.55
C GLY A 85 -26.41 -12.03 -27.55
N ALA A 86 -27.44 -12.69 -27.04
CA ALA A 86 -28.30 -13.57 -27.80
C ALA A 86 -29.76 -13.27 -27.47
N SER A 87 -30.63 -13.23 -28.48
CA SER A 87 -32.07 -13.01 -28.33
C SER A 87 -32.86 -14.11 -29.00
N LEU A 88 -33.93 -14.56 -28.35
CA LEU A 88 -34.98 -15.39 -28.88
C LEU A 88 -36.22 -14.51 -29.08
N LEU A 89 -36.65 -14.39 -30.33
CA LEU A 89 -37.73 -13.51 -30.76
C LEU A 89 -38.79 -14.36 -31.48
N PHE A 90 -40.05 -13.94 -31.39
CA PHE A 90 -41.17 -14.67 -31.96
C PHE A 90 -42.08 -13.77 -32.78
N LYS A 91 -42.36 -14.17 -34.03
CA LYS A 91 -43.33 -13.54 -34.91
C LYS A 91 -44.66 -14.27 -34.80
N ARG A 92 -45.65 -13.64 -34.16
CA ARG A 92 -46.97 -14.24 -33.91
C ARG A 92 -47.73 -14.58 -35.19
N ASP A 93 -47.68 -13.71 -36.18
CA ASP A 93 -48.47 -13.84 -37.42
C ASP A 93 -48.11 -15.10 -38.22
N THR A 94 -46.86 -15.52 -38.16
CA THR A 94 -46.33 -16.67 -38.92
C THR A 94 -45.85 -17.80 -38.03
N LEU A 95 -46.05 -17.69 -36.71
CA LEU A 95 -45.55 -18.62 -35.70
C LEU A 95 -44.05 -18.97 -35.90
N THR A 96 -43.24 -17.95 -36.21
CA THR A 96 -41.82 -18.13 -36.57
C THR A 96 -40.91 -17.55 -35.52
N TYR A 97 -39.92 -18.33 -35.10
CA TYR A 97 -38.85 -17.94 -34.20
C TYR A 97 -37.65 -17.35 -34.96
N TYR A 98 -37.06 -16.32 -34.36
CA TYR A 98 -35.79 -15.74 -34.79
C TYR A 98 -34.84 -15.77 -33.61
N VAL A 99 -33.73 -16.48 -33.77
CA VAL A 99 -32.66 -16.54 -32.78
C VAL A 99 -31.48 -15.75 -33.30
N ALA A 100 -31.09 -14.72 -32.57
CA ALA A 100 -30.11 -13.75 -33.04
C ALA A 100 -28.90 -13.72 -32.11
N LEU A 101 -27.70 -13.83 -32.66
CA LEU A 101 -26.45 -13.49 -31.99
C LEU A 101 -26.10 -12.05 -32.38
N PHE A 102 -25.64 -11.23 -31.44
CA PHE A 102 -25.29 -9.85 -31.73
C PHE A 102 -24.15 -9.32 -30.87
N GLN A 103 -23.56 -8.22 -31.33
CA GLN A 103 -22.60 -7.40 -30.59
C GLN A 103 -23.05 -5.94 -30.61
N GLN A 104 -23.32 -5.35 -29.44
CA GLN A 104 -23.78 -3.96 -29.32
C GLN A 104 -24.94 -3.61 -30.28
N ARG A 105 -25.95 -4.50 -30.37
CA ARG A 105 -27.11 -4.40 -31.27
C ARG A 105 -26.83 -4.65 -32.75
N ASN A 106 -25.59 -4.97 -33.14
CA ASN A 106 -25.29 -5.42 -34.50
C ASN A 106 -25.47 -6.93 -34.59
N PHE A 107 -26.47 -7.36 -35.34
CA PHE A 107 -26.73 -8.78 -35.61
C PHE A 107 -25.78 -9.26 -36.70
N TRP A 108 -25.02 -10.30 -36.38
CA TRP A 108 -24.08 -10.96 -37.31
C TRP A 108 -24.44 -12.43 -37.59
N ARG A 109 -25.38 -13.00 -36.85
CA ARG A 109 -25.93 -14.33 -37.12
C ARG A 109 -27.37 -14.40 -36.64
N VAL A 110 -28.26 -14.83 -37.53
CA VAL A 110 -29.67 -15.03 -37.22
C VAL A 110 -30.10 -16.38 -37.78
N VAL A 111 -30.83 -17.14 -36.97
CA VAL A 111 -31.46 -18.41 -37.36
C VAL A 111 -32.97 -18.22 -37.29
N LYS A 112 -33.66 -18.62 -38.35
CA LYS A 112 -35.11 -18.58 -38.47
C LYS A 112 -35.64 -20.01 -38.46
N THR A 113 -36.65 -20.29 -37.64
CA THR A 113 -37.26 -21.62 -37.55
C THR A 113 -38.69 -21.52 -37.07
N ASP A 114 -39.55 -22.46 -37.47
CA ASP A 114 -40.91 -22.66 -36.94
C ASP A 114 -40.94 -23.64 -35.75
N SER A 115 -39.84 -24.37 -35.51
CA SER A 115 -39.70 -25.31 -34.40
C SER A 115 -39.22 -24.59 -33.13
N GLU A 116 -40.08 -24.57 -32.11
CA GLU A 116 -39.77 -24.01 -30.79
C GLU A 116 -38.55 -24.71 -30.15
N SER A 117 -38.52 -26.04 -30.17
CA SER A 117 -37.44 -26.82 -29.56
C SER A 117 -36.09 -26.55 -30.24
N HIS A 118 -36.08 -26.35 -31.56
CA HIS A 118 -34.87 -25.97 -32.28
C HIS A 118 -34.44 -24.53 -31.95
N ALA A 119 -35.40 -23.61 -31.85
CA ALA A 119 -35.12 -22.23 -31.48
C ALA A 119 -34.48 -22.12 -30.09
N GLU A 120 -34.98 -22.88 -29.11
CA GLU A 120 -34.40 -22.93 -27.76
C GLU A 120 -32.97 -23.49 -27.76
N GLN A 121 -32.74 -24.60 -28.47
CA GLN A 121 -31.40 -25.19 -28.59
C GLN A 121 -30.38 -24.22 -29.21
N VAL A 122 -30.77 -23.54 -30.29
CA VAL A 122 -29.92 -22.54 -30.94
C VAL A 122 -29.68 -21.36 -30.02
N TYR A 123 -30.69 -20.91 -29.27
CA TYR A 123 -30.56 -19.83 -28.31
C TYR A 123 -29.54 -20.19 -27.22
N ASP A 124 -29.65 -21.36 -26.61
CA ASP A 124 -28.72 -21.79 -25.56
C ASP A 124 -27.28 -21.94 -26.09
N SER A 125 -27.12 -22.45 -27.31
CA SER A 125 -25.83 -22.49 -27.99
C SER A 125 -25.25 -21.09 -28.23
N PHE A 126 -26.08 -20.13 -28.65
CA PHE A 126 -25.67 -18.74 -28.85
C PHE A 126 -25.27 -18.10 -27.52
N VAL A 127 -26.06 -18.31 -26.45
CA VAL A 127 -25.73 -17.84 -25.11
C VAL A 127 -24.38 -18.40 -24.66
N ALA A 128 -24.12 -19.70 -24.83
CA ALA A 128 -22.81 -20.29 -24.54
C ALA A 128 -21.69 -19.59 -25.32
N GLN A 129 -21.86 -19.41 -26.63
CA GLN A 129 -20.86 -18.73 -27.46
C GLN A 129 -20.61 -17.28 -27.03
N THR A 130 -21.64 -16.54 -26.60
CA THR A 130 -21.43 -15.15 -26.13
C THR A 130 -20.55 -15.07 -24.88
N ARG A 131 -20.52 -16.12 -24.03
CA ARG A 131 -19.63 -16.16 -22.87
C ARG A 131 -18.16 -16.23 -23.30
N ASP A 132 -17.87 -17.08 -24.28
CA ASP A 132 -16.51 -17.25 -24.81
C ASP A 132 -16.03 -15.96 -25.50
N LEU A 133 -16.88 -15.38 -26.35
CA LEU A 133 -16.58 -14.11 -27.03
C LEU A 133 -16.36 -12.95 -26.06
N ALA A 134 -17.13 -12.89 -24.96
CA ALA A 134 -17.01 -11.85 -23.95
C ALA A 134 -15.81 -12.05 -23.01
N SER A 135 -15.30 -13.28 -22.88
CA SER A 135 -14.29 -13.64 -21.86
C SER A 135 -13.06 -12.73 -21.89
N VAL A 136 -12.55 -12.41 -23.09
CA VAL A 136 -11.36 -11.57 -23.28
C VAL A 136 -11.62 -10.11 -22.89
N ASP A 137 -12.74 -9.54 -23.33
CA ASP A 137 -13.07 -8.13 -23.01
C ASP A 137 -13.39 -7.97 -21.53
N LEU A 138 -14.10 -8.91 -20.92
CA LEU A 138 -14.36 -8.92 -19.47
C LEU A 138 -13.05 -9.05 -18.67
N ARG A 139 -12.12 -9.89 -19.14
CA ARG A 139 -10.78 -9.98 -18.53
C ARG A 139 -10.01 -8.68 -18.68
N ARG A 140 -10.06 -8.04 -19.84
CA ARG A 140 -9.43 -6.73 -20.09
C ARG A 140 -9.96 -5.66 -19.14
N ILE A 141 -11.28 -5.55 -18.97
CA ILE A 141 -11.91 -4.60 -18.04
C ILE A 141 -11.43 -4.83 -16.61
N ARG A 142 -11.34 -6.08 -16.17
CA ARG A 142 -10.84 -6.41 -14.83
C ARG A 142 -9.37 -6.03 -14.65
N LEU A 143 -8.52 -6.37 -15.62
CA LEU A 143 -7.10 -6.03 -15.59
C LEU A 143 -6.87 -4.51 -15.59
N ASP A 144 -7.66 -3.76 -16.35
CA ASP A 144 -7.59 -2.30 -16.37
C ASP A 144 -7.96 -1.70 -15.00
N ALA A 145 -9.02 -2.20 -14.37
CA ALA A 145 -9.40 -1.77 -13.01
C ALA A 145 -8.32 -2.10 -11.96
N GLU A 146 -7.69 -3.27 -12.06
CA GLU A 146 -6.57 -3.66 -11.18
C GLU A 146 -5.34 -2.78 -11.40
N ARG A 147 -5.03 -2.44 -12.66
CA ARG A 147 -3.96 -1.50 -13.02
C ARG A 147 -4.21 -0.13 -12.37
N VAL A 148 -5.38 0.47 -12.60
CA VAL A 148 -5.74 1.79 -12.05
C VAL A 148 -5.68 1.79 -10.52
N ARG A 149 -6.13 0.72 -9.86
CA ARG A 149 -5.99 0.58 -8.41
C ARG A 149 -4.53 0.58 -7.97
N THR A 150 -3.68 -0.16 -8.68
CA THR A 150 -2.25 -0.28 -8.37
C THR A 150 -1.53 1.05 -8.56
N GLU A 151 -1.83 1.79 -9.64
CA GLU A 151 -1.28 3.12 -9.88
C GLU A 151 -1.61 4.11 -8.75
N ARG A 152 -2.86 4.09 -8.24
CA ARG A 152 -3.23 4.91 -7.07
C ARG A 152 -2.46 4.55 -5.81
N LEU A 153 -2.22 3.25 -5.58
CA LEU A 153 -1.42 2.78 -4.44
C LEU A 153 0.04 3.21 -4.59
N ILE A 154 0.61 3.15 -5.78
CA ILE A 154 1.96 3.64 -6.05
C ILE A 154 2.05 5.14 -5.72
N ALA A 155 1.17 5.97 -6.28
CA ALA A 155 1.16 7.41 -6.03
C ALA A 155 1.03 7.76 -4.53
N THR A 156 0.19 7.02 -3.81
CA THR A 156 0.04 7.19 -2.35
C THR A 156 1.33 6.86 -1.60
N ASN A 157 2.02 5.79 -1.99
CA ASN A 157 3.28 5.39 -1.36
C ASN A 157 4.44 6.31 -1.73
N GLU A 158 4.50 6.81 -2.95
CA GLU A 158 5.49 7.81 -3.38
C GLU A 158 5.34 9.12 -2.59
N SER A 159 4.11 9.59 -2.40
CA SER A 159 3.82 10.76 -1.55
C SER A 159 4.30 10.53 -0.11
N ARG A 160 3.99 9.36 0.47
CA ARG A 160 4.45 8.99 1.81
C ARG A 160 5.97 8.90 1.90
N LEU A 161 6.62 8.34 0.90
CA LEU A 161 8.07 8.25 0.82
C LEU A 161 8.71 9.64 0.79
N GLY A 162 8.19 10.55 -0.03
CA GLY A 162 8.66 11.94 -0.08
C GLY A 162 8.51 12.68 1.24
N ALA A 163 7.37 12.51 1.92
CA ALA A 163 7.16 13.10 3.25
C ALA A 163 8.17 12.57 4.29
N LEU A 164 8.37 11.25 4.34
CA LEU A 164 9.35 10.64 5.25
C LEU A 164 10.78 11.08 4.96
N GLN A 165 11.16 11.24 3.69
CA GLN A 165 12.48 11.77 3.32
C GLN A 165 12.66 13.21 3.80
N ASN A 166 11.62 14.06 3.66
CA ASN A 166 11.66 15.42 4.17
C ASN A 166 11.79 15.46 5.70
N ASP A 167 11.01 14.64 6.42
CA ASP A 167 11.07 14.55 7.88
C ASP A 167 12.47 14.17 8.38
N VAL A 168 13.16 13.26 7.68
CA VAL A 168 14.54 12.89 8.01
C VAL A 168 15.49 14.08 7.83
N LEU A 169 15.37 14.83 6.73
CA LEU A 169 16.20 16.01 6.48
C LEU A 169 15.97 17.11 7.52
N VAL A 170 14.70 17.39 7.86
CA VAL A 170 14.34 18.37 8.88
C VAL A 170 14.88 17.96 10.25
N ARG A 171 14.79 16.67 10.60
CA ARG A 171 15.34 16.14 11.86
C ARG A 171 16.85 16.33 11.94
N GLN A 172 17.58 15.97 10.87
CA GLN A 172 19.04 16.14 10.83
C GLN A 172 19.44 17.61 11.00
N GLN A 173 18.78 18.52 10.29
CA GLN A 173 19.03 19.95 10.45
C GLN A 173 18.74 20.44 11.87
N GLN A 174 17.69 19.92 12.52
CA GLN A 174 17.37 20.26 13.89
C GLN A 174 18.43 19.74 14.87
N GLU A 175 18.91 18.51 14.67
CA GLU A 175 19.99 17.92 15.47
C GLU A 175 21.28 18.74 15.36
N GLU A 176 21.65 19.17 14.15
CA GLU A 176 22.81 20.05 13.92
C GLU A 176 22.67 21.40 14.64
N ARG A 177 21.50 22.04 14.58
CA ARG A 177 21.23 23.30 15.28
C ARG A 177 21.36 23.14 16.79
N VAL A 178 20.81 22.06 17.35
CA VAL A 178 20.91 21.78 18.79
C VAL A 178 22.36 21.53 19.18
N ALA A 179 23.11 20.76 18.38
CA ALA A 179 24.53 20.50 18.63
C ALA A 179 25.36 21.81 18.60
N ALA A 180 25.12 22.67 17.61
CA ALA A 180 25.77 23.98 17.51
C ALA A 180 25.45 24.88 18.70
N ALA A 181 24.18 24.98 19.10
CA ALA A 181 23.76 25.76 20.25
C ALA A 181 24.37 25.25 21.57
N GLN A 182 24.45 23.93 21.77
CA GLN A 182 25.12 23.35 22.93
C GLN A 182 26.61 23.69 22.96
N GLN A 183 27.28 23.64 21.81
CA GLN A 183 28.69 23.98 21.72
C GLN A 183 28.93 25.45 22.07
N GLN A 184 28.08 26.36 21.55
CA GLN A 184 28.13 27.78 21.89
C GLN A 184 27.89 28.02 23.38
N ALA A 185 26.87 27.39 23.97
CA ALA A 185 26.58 27.53 25.40
C ALA A 185 27.74 27.05 26.29
N ARG A 186 28.46 25.98 25.89
CA ARG A 186 29.66 25.51 26.59
C ARG A 186 30.81 26.52 26.51
N GLN A 187 31.00 27.15 25.35
CA GLN A 187 32.03 28.19 25.18
C GLN A 187 31.74 29.41 26.04
N GLU A 188 30.48 29.87 26.08
CA GLU A 188 30.04 30.97 26.92
C GLU A 188 30.16 30.64 28.41
N ALA A 189 29.77 29.43 28.83
CA ALA A 189 29.97 28.99 30.21
C ALA A 189 31.45 28.99 30.61
N ALA A 190 32.35 28.59 29.70
CA ALA A 190 33.79 28.62 29.95
C ALA A 190 34.35 30.05 30.06
N SER A 191 33.90 30.99 29.22
CA SER A 191 34.31 32.39 29.31
C SER A 191 33.83 33.04 30.61
N LEU A 192 32.56 32.84 30.96
CA LEU A 192 31.98 33.35 32.22
C LEU A 192 32.69 32.77 33.46
N ALA A 193 33.06 31.48 33.43
CA ALA A 193 33.84 30.88 34.51
C ALA A 193 35.23 31.53 34.66
N SER A 194 35.90 31.83 33.54
CA SER A 194 37.19 32.52 33.54
C SER A 194 37.07 33.97 34.06
N GLU A 195 36.05 34.71 33.62
CA GLU A 195 35.76 36.07 34.10
C GLU A 195 35.48 36.09 35.61
N GLN A 196 34.69 35.14 36.10
CA GLN A 196 34.41 35.01 37.54
C GLN A 196 35.69 34.74 38.33
N GLN A 197 36.57 33.88 37.84
CA GLN A 197 37.85 33.58 38.51
C GLN A 197 38.76 34.83 38.56
N ALA A 198 38.84 35.59 37.47
CA ALA A 198 39.60 36.84 37.41
C ALA A 198 39.05 37.89 38.39
N ALA A 199 37.72 38.08 38.43
CA ALA A 199 37.08 39.01 39.36
C ALA A 199 37.33 38.62 40.83
N ARG A 200 37.26 37.33 41.17
CA ARG A 200 37.58 36.84 42.53
C ARG A 200 39.04 37.09 42.90
N ALA A 201 39.98 36.87 41.98
CA ALA A 201 41.39 37.15 42.22
C ALA A 201 41.63 38.65 42.44
N GLN A 202 40.94 39.53 41.71
CA GLN A 202 41.00 40.98 41.93
C GLN A 202 40.47 41.38 43.30
N LEU A 203 39.33 40.81 43.73
CA LEU A 203 38.77 41.05 45.06
C LEU A 203 39.78 40.71 46.18
N ILE A 204 40.39 39.52 46.12
CA ILE A 204 41.38 39.07 47.12
C ILE A 204 42.62 39.98 47.14
N ASN A 205 43.05 40.51 45.98
CA ASN A 205 44.16 41.47 45.92
C ASN A 205 43.77 42.82 46.54
N LEU A 206 42.56 43.29 46.28
CA LEU A 206 42.04 44.54 46.84
C LEU A 206 41.92 44.45 48.37
N GLU A 207 41.35 43.36 48.88
CA GLU A 207 41.22 43.10 50.32
C GLU A 207 42.58 43.07 51.02
N ARG A 208 43.59 42.39 50.46
CA ARG A 208 44.95 42.39 51.01
C ARG A 208 45.58 43.78 51.06
N ARG A 209 45.29 44.62 50.05
CA ARG A 209 45.81 45.99 50.00
C ARG A 209 45.13 46.90 51.02
N ILE A 210 43.82 46.74 51.20
CA ILE A 210 43.07 47.41 52.27
C ILE A 210 43.68 47.06 53.63
N GLN A 211 43.87 45.77 53.93
CA GLN A 211 44.45 45.32 55.21
C GLN A 211 45.87 45.86 55.44
N THR A 212 46.68 45.95 54.38
CA THR A 212 48.04 46.51 54.48
C THR A 212 48.01 48.01 54.82
N LEU A 213 47.14 48.78 54.14
CA LEU A 213 46.95 50.21 54.42
C LEU A 213 46.37 50.46 55.82
N GLU A 214 45.43 49.61 56.25
CA GLU A 214 44.89 49.67 57.61
C GLU A 214 45.95 49.37 58.66
N ALA A 215 46.83 48.39 58.43
CA ALA A 215 47.94 48.07 59.33
C ALA A 215 48.99 49.19 59.38
N GLU A 216 49.30 49.83 58.25
CA GLU A 216 50.19 51.01 58.18
C GLU A 216 49.59 52.20 58.95
N ASN A 217 48.28 52.43 58.83
CA ASN A 217 47.57 53.47 59.59
C ASN A 217 47.44 53.13 61.09
N SER A 218 47.39 51.84 61.43
CA SER A 218 47.34 51.32 62.81
C SER A 218 48.72 51.20 63.46
N GLY A 219 49.80 51.40 62.70
CA GLY A 219 51.21 51.38 63.12
C GLY A 219 51.63 52.45 64.12
N GLY A 220 50.67 53.09 64.80
CA GLY A 220 50.88 53.88 66.01
C GLY A 220 50.55 53.15 67.32
N ILE A 221 49.84 52.01 67.35
CA ILE A 221 49.55 51.28 68.61
C ILE A 221 49.39 49.76 68.38
N PRO A 222 50.28 48.89 68.93
CA PRO A 222 50.12 47.44 68.86
C PRO A 222 49.10 46.91 69.89
N PRO A 223 48.22 45.95 69.54
CA PRO A 223 47.45 45.23 70.55
C PRO A 223 48.35 44.22 71.28
N ALA A 224 48.28 44.28 72.60
CA ALA A 224 48.98 43.40 73.52
C ALA A 224 48.66 41.92 73.26
N ARG A 225 49.71 41.10 73.25
CA ARG A 225 49.61 39.64 73.35
C ARG A 225 48.90 39.26 74.64
N SER A 226 47.79 38.53 74.54
CA SER A 226 47.28 37.70 75.62
C SER A 226 47.33 36.24 75.18
N GLU A 227 48.33 35.52 75.70
CA GLU A 227 48.37 34.07 75.74
C GLU A 227 47.17 33.55 76.52
N GLY A 228 46.47 32.56 75.96
CA GLY A 228 45.27 31.97 76.54
C GLY A 228 45.09 30.53 76.07
N ARG A 229 45.96 29.67 76.60
CA ARG A 229 45.91 28.21 76.52
C ARG A 229 44.58 27.70 77.12
N GLY A 230 43.76 27.03 76.33
CA GLY A 230 42.51 26.41 76.79
C GLY A 230 42.13 25.23 75.91
N GLN A 231 42.31 24.03 76.46
CA GLN A 231 41.96 22.75 75.86
C GLN A 231 40.45 22.49 75.86
N SER A 232 40.06 21.51 75.04
CA SER A 232 39.04 20.51 75.34
C SER A 232 37.58 20.83 74.96
N GLY A 233 37.05 20.08 74.00
CA GLY A 233 35.66 20.13 73.57
C GLY A 233 35.37 19.04 72.54
N ARG A 234 35.31 17.81 73.02
CA ARG A 234 34.98 16.58 72.29
C ARG A 234 33.47 16.49 72.01
N ALA A 235 33.14 15.80 70.92
CA ALA A 235 31.93 15.01 70.65
C ALA A 235 30.73 15.62 69.87
N GLN A 236 30.47 14.94 68.74
CA GLN A 236 29.17 14.44 68.25
C GLN A 236 28.12 15.43 67.75
N SER A 237 27.74 15.30 66.47
CA SER A 237 26.45 14.71 66.10
C SER A 237 26.27 14.65 64.57
N GLY A 238 25.55 13.63 64.09
CA GLY A 238 24.78 13.74 62.84
C GLY A 238 25.39 13.14 61.57
N ALA A 239 25.56 11.82 61.54
CA ALA A 239 25.55 11.08 60.27
C ALA A 239 24.12 11.11 59.69
N ALA A 240 23.93 11.83 58.59
CA ALA A 240 22.73 11.69 57.76
C ALA A 240 22.99 10.62 56.70
N GLN A 241 22.42 9.44 56.93
CA GLN A 241 22.32 8.34 55.98
C GLN A 241 21.42 8.75 54.82
N SER A 242 22.00 8.89 53.64
CA SER A 242 21.30 8.94 52.37
C SER A 242 20.79 7.55 52.01
N GLN A 243 19.48 7.31 52.13
CA GLN A 243 18.83 6.15 51.52
C GLN A 243 18.43 6.43 50.07
N PRO A 244 18.44 5.41 49.19
CA PRO A 244 18.19 5.55 47.77
C PRO A 244 16.69 5.57 47.43
N VAL A 245 16.30 6.49 46.55
CA VAL A 245 14.96 6.51 45.92
C VAL A 245 14.88 5.42 44.85
N SER A 246 14.10 4.37 45.13
CA SER A 246 13.60 3.44 44.12
C SER A 246 12.38 4.02 43.40
N PRO A 247 12.21 3.77 42.08
CA PRO A 247 11.08 4.29 41.33
C PRO A 247 9.81 3.44 41.54
N ALA A 248 8.77 4.05 42.10
CA ALA A 248 7.43 3.47 42.16
C ALA A 248 6.67 3.76 40.86
N ARG A 249 6.50 2.67 40.10
CA ARG A 249 5.59 2.48 38.97
C ARG A 249 4.15 2.77 39.41
N ARG A 250 3.48 3.76 38.82
CA ARG A 250 2.00 3.83 38.80
C ARG A 250 1.51 3.85 37.36
N ALA A 251 0.80 2.80 37.03
CA ALA A 251 0.04 2.68 35.80
C ALA A 251 -1.28 3.45 35.91
N SER A 252 -1.78 3.79 34.72
CA SER A 252 -3.19 3.84 34.30
C SER A 252 -4.08 5.04 34.66
N SER A 253 -4.61 5.60 33.56
CA SER A 253 -6.01 5.98 33.26
C SER A 253 -6.59 7.30 33.76
N SER A 254 -6.82 8.23 32.81
CA SER A 254 -8.05 9.03 32.61
C SER A 254 -7.89 9.72 31.24
N SER A 255 -8.52 9.31 30.14
CA SER A 255 -9.94 9.51 29.78
C SER A 255 -10.49 10.89 30.16
N ALA A 256 -10.47 11.80 29.19
CA ALA A 256 -11.43 12.89 28.93
C ALA A 256 -11.19 13.24 27.44
N SER A 257 -12.04 12.86 26.49
CA SER A 257 -13.41 13.29 26.24
C SER A 257 -13.58 14.81 26.24
N ASP A 258 -13.97 15.29 25.06
CA ASP A 258 -14.72 16.53 24.82
C ASP A 258 -13.96 17.87 24.85
N VAL A 259 -13.57 18.36 23.66
CA VAL A 259 -13.73 19.79 23.32
C VAL A 259 -14.24 19.86 21.89
N SER A 260 -15.55 20.04 21.80
CA SER A 260 -16.26 20.61 20.66
C SER A 260 -16.22 22.14 20.73
N GLN A 261 -16.34 22.79 19.56
CA GLN A 261 -16.52 24.22 19.26
C GLN A 261 -15.24 25.07 19.28
N LYS A 262 -14.91 25.81 18.20
CA LYS A 262 -15.75 26.59 17.29
C LYS A 262 -15.45 26.35 15.81
#